data_AF-A0A382QBW8-F1
#
_entry.id   AF-A0A382QBW8-F1
#
_cell.length_a   1.000
_cell.length_b   1.000
_cell.length_c   1.000
_cell.angle_alpha   90.00
_cell.angle_beta   90.00
_cell.angle_gamma   90.00
#
_symmetry.space_group_name_H-M   'P 1'
#
loop_
_entity.id
_entity.type
_entity.pdbx_description
1 polymer ?
#
loop_
_entity_poly.entity_id
_entity_poly.type
_entity_poly.pdbx_seq_one_letter_code
_entity_poly.pdbx_strand_id
1 'polypeptide(L)'
;MFPAIEVISRLFGTTGIVASPVLVQHLTLYIGFSGAIIASRRNKLLSLSNSLLFNNEDHIDWSNIIAKITTIVIVTVLSLGAWNLVMIEKEFPVDIAPFLPRWVALLIMPVGFATISLHMIHNSYSKLKNRIVLLLIITLTIILFQWEFLRDINFLPYLLIGAILFSLFKGAPIFIGLGGLALLFFWRDWTPISAISAETYRIVVSPTLSTIPLFTLAGYILAE
;
A
#
# COMPACT_ATOMS: atom_id res chain seq x y z
N MET A 1 -16.03 2.52 -19.19
CA MET A 1 -16.99 1.74 -19.99
C MET A 1 -18.28 1.42 -19.21
N PHE A 2 -18.22 0.93 -17.97
CA PHE A 2 -19.42 0.60 -17.19
C PHE A 2 -20.45 1.75 -17.00
N PRO A 3 -20.05 3.01 -16.70
CA PRO A 3 -21.03 4.11 -16.54
C PRO A 3 -21.67 4.56 -17.87
N ALA A 4 -20.91 4.52 -18.97
CA ALA A 4 -21.42 4.87 -20.30
C ALA A 4 -22.43 3.82 -20.79
N ILE A 5 -22.13 2.54 -20.58
CA ILE A 5 -23.05 1.43 -20.86
C ILE A 5 -24.32 1.53 -20.01
N GLU A 6 -24.23 2.02 -18.77
CA GLU A 6 -25.39 2.25 -17.90
C GLU A 6 -26.30 3.37 -18.44
N VAL A 7 -25.74 4.50 -18.88
CA VAL A 7 -26.52 5.61 -19.46
C VAL A 7 -27.19 5.17 -20.76
N ILE A 8 -26.48 4.43 -21.61
CA ILE A 8 -27.02 3.86 -22.85
C ILE A 8 -28.11 2.82 -22.55
N SER A 9 -27.89 1.92 -21.60
CA SER A 9 -28.89 0.92 -21.16
C SER A 9 -30.16 1.58 -20.62
N ARG A 10 -30.04 2.68 -19.87
CA ARG A 10 -31.21 3.42 -19.36
C ARG A 10 -31.98 4.12 -20.48
N LEU A 11 -31.31 4.60 -21.53
CA LEU A 11 -31.96 5.16 -22.73
C LEU A 11 -32.74 4.11 -23.52
N PHE A 12 -32.34 2.83 -23.46
CA PHE A 12 -33.01 1.70 -24.13
C PHE A 12 -33.97 0.90 -23.23
N GLY A 13 -34.30 1.39 -22.03
CA GLY A 13 -35.33 0.79 -21.16
C GLY A 13 -34.92 -0.53 -20.47
N THR A 14 -33.66 -0.95 -20.57
CA THR A 14 -33.13 -2.09 -19.82
C THR A 14 -32.58 -1.63 -18.48
N THR A 15 -32.88 -2.37 -17.40
CA THR A 15 -32.38 -2.11 -16.05
C THR A 15 -30.85 -2.08 -16.08
N GLY A 16 -30.27 -0.88 -16.10
CA GLY A 16 -28.82 -0.69 -16.08
C GLY A 16 -28.22 -1.42 -14.89
N ILE A 17 -26.97 -1.87 -15.04
CA ILE A 17 -26.24 -2.63 -14.02
C ILE A 17 -26.28 -1.84 -12.70
N VAL A 18 -27.10 -2.32 -11.77
CA VAL A 18 -27.25 -1.75 -10.43
C VAL A 18 -25.88 -1.87 -9.75
N ALA A 19 -25.29 -0.74 -9.32
CA ALA A 19 -23.97 -0.59 -8.66
C ALA A 19 -22.73 -0.23 -9.53
N SER A 20 -22.90 0.26 -10.75
CA SER A 20 -21.80 0.72 -11.63
C SER A 20 -20.78 1.70 -10.97
N PRO A 21 -21.17 2.74 -10.20
CA PRO A 21 -20.21 3.62 -9.54
C PRO A 21 -19.40 2.93 -8.44
N VAL A 22 -20.03 2.04 -7.68
CA VAL A 22 -19.38 1.29 -6.60
C VAL A 22 -18.34 0.33 -7.18
N LEU A 23 -18.67 -0.37 -8.28
CA LEU A 23 -17.72 -1.24 -8.96
C LEU A 23 -16.50 -0.47 -9.49
N VAL A 24 -16.69 0.73 -10.06
CA VAL A 24 -15.59 1.57 -10.55
C VAL A 24 -14.64 1.97 -9.43
N GLN A 25 -15.15 2.30 -8.25
CA GLN A 25 -14.31 2.65 -7.09
C GLN A 25 -13.42 1.48 -6.65
N HIS A 26 -13.95 0.25 -6.59
CA HIS A 26 -13.18 -0.93 -6.23
C HIS A 26 -12.21 -1.36 -7.35
N LEU A 27 -12.58 -1.20 -8.62
CA LEU A 27 -11.65 -1.40 -9.72
C LEU A 27 -10.49 -0.41 -9.69
N THR A 28 -10.74 0.82 -9.23
CA THR A 28 -9.70 1.85 -9.07
C THR A 28 -8.68 1.42 -8.02
N LEU A 29 -9.12 0.83 -6.91
CA LEU A 29 -8.23 0.21 -5.92
C LEU A 29 -7.37 -0.89 -6.55
N TYR A 30 -7.97 -1.79 -7.33
CA TYR A 30 -7.25 -2.87 -8.00
C TYR A 30 -6.22 -2.36 -9.01
N ILE A 31 -6.59 -1.37 -9.82
CA ILE A 31 -5.71 -0.75 -10.81
C ILE A 31 -4.56 -0.03 -10.11
N GLY A 32 -4.83 0.72 -9.04
CA GLY A 32 -3.83 1.44 -8.26
C GLY A 32 -2.78 0.50 -7.67
N PHE A 33 -3.21 -0.57 -6.99
CA PHE A 33 -2.28 -1.57 -6.46
C PHE A 33 -1.56 -2.35 -7.56
N SER A 34 -2.24 -2.75 -8.63
CA SER A 34 -1.60 -3.45 -9.76
C SER A 34 -0.50 -2.59 -10.39
N GLY A 35 -0.75 -1.30 -10.57
CA GLY A 35 0.26 -0.33 -11.03
C GLY A 35 1.44 -0.23 -10.08
N ALA A 36 1.19 -0.16 -8.77
CA ALA A 36 2.25 -0.14 -7.76
C ALA A 36 3.10 -1.43 -7.75
N ILE A 37 2.47 -2.60 -7.91
CA ILE A 37 3.16 -3.89 -8.03
C ILE A 37 4.08 -3.89 -9.25
N ILE A 38 3.58 -3.48 -10.42
CA ILE A 38 4.37 -3.40 -11.66
C ILE A 38 5.52 -2.39 -11.52
N ALA A 39 5.28 -1.23 -10.91
CA ALA A 39 6.28 -0.20 -10.69
C ALA A 39 7.38 -0.68 -9.72
N SER A 40 7.00 -1.38 -8.64
CA SER A 40 7.93 -1.90 -7.63
C SER A 40 8.91 -2.92 -8.21
N ARG A 41 8.48 -3.77 -9.15
CA ARG A 41 9.36 -4.75 -9.82
C ARG A 41 10.59 -4.10 -10.46
N ARG A 42 10.45 -2.87 -10.97
CA ARG A 42 11.52 -2.11 -11.63
C ARG A 42 12.12 -0.99 -10.76
N ASN A 43 11.84 -0.97 -9.46
CA ASN A 43 12.22 0.10 -8.53
C ASN A 43 11.79 1.51 -8.99
N LYS A 44 10.65 1.60 -9.68
CA LYS A 44 10.09 2.85 -10.22
C LYS A 44 8.94 3.42 -9.38
N LEU A 45 8.92 3.09 -8.10
CA LEU A 45 7.98 3.73 -7.17
C LEU A 45 8.42 5.19 -6.99
N LEU A 46 7.47 6.12 -6.96
CA LEU A 46 7.74 7.55 -6.86
C LEU A 46 8.58 7.85 -5.61
N SER A 47 9.79 8.39 -5.81
CA SER A 47 10.74 8.79 -4.76
C SER A 47 10.96 10.30 -4.76
N LEU A 48 11.34 10.88 -3.61
CA LEU A 48 11.74 12.29 -3.51
C LEU A 48 13.15 12.56 -4.05
N SER A 49 13.99 11.53 -4.04
CA SER A 49 15.37 11.59 -4.52
C SER A 49 15.50 10.90 -5.88
N ASN A 50 16.49 11.34 -6.66
CA ASN A 50 16.89 10.71 -7.92
C ASN A 50 17.74 9.44 -7.72
N SER A 51 18.16 9.15 -6.49
CA SER A 51 18.92 7.94 -6.17
C SER A 51 18.00 6.72 -5.99
N LEU A 52 18.37 5.59 -6.57
CA LEU A 52 17.68 4.31 -6.36
C LEU A 52 18.21 3.63 -5.10
N LEU A 53 17.38 3.51 -4.07
CA LEU A 53 17.73 2.79 -2.83
C LEU A 53 17.95 1.28 -3.08
N PHE A 54 17.20 0.70 -4.01
CA PHE A 54 17.24 -0.73 -4.33
C PHE A 54 17.98 -0.93 -5.65
N ASN A 55 19.26 -1.31 -5.58
CA ASN A 55 20.11 -1.44 -6.76
C ASN A 55 21.02 -2.68 -6.72
N ASN A 56 20.48 -3.87 -6.41
CA ASN A 56 21.15 -5.18 -6.48
C ASN A 56 22.63 -5.16 -6.04
N GLU A 57 22.91 -4.56 -4.88
CA GLU A 57 24.28 -4.37 -4.40
C GLU A 57 24.97 -5.71 -4.11
N ASP A 58 26.28 -5.79 -4.34
CA ASP A 58 27.08 -7.00 -4.08
C ASP A 58 27.53 -7.13 -2.63
N HIS A 59 27.57 -6.01 -1.91
CA HIS A 59 28.03 -5.89 -0.53
C HIS A 59 27.03 -5.08 0.31
N ILE A 60 27.09 -5.26 1.62
CA ILE A 60 26.23 -4.54 2.57
C ILE A 60 26.90 -3.20 2.90
N ASP A 61 26.31 -2.10 2.45
CA ASP A 61 26.61 -0.76 2.96
C ASP A 61 25.74 -0.47 4.20
N TRP A 62 26.38 -0.12 5.31
CA TRP A 62 25.73 0.24 6.58
C TRP A 62 24.77 1.43 6.44
N SER A 63 25.05 2.36 5.53
CA SER A 63 24.17 3.50 5.29
C SER A 63 22.88 3.07 4.59
N ASN A 64 23.01 2.24 3.56
CA ASN A 64 21.86 1.81 2.75
C ASN A 64 21.04 0.71 3.45
N ILE A 65 21.67 -0.14 4.27
CA ILE A 65 20.95 -1.22 4.96
C ILE A 65 19.90 -0.67 5.93
N ILE A 66 20.19 0.41 6.67
CA ILE A 66 19.21 1.05 7.57
C ILE A 66 18.00 1.53 6.77
N ALA A 67 18.23 2.24 5.67
CA ALA A 67 17.15 2.73 4.81
C ALA A 67 16.33 1.59 4.17
N LYS A 68 16.99 0.51 3.73
CA LYS A 68 16.33 -0.69 3.19
C LYS A 68 15.49 -1.39 4.25
N ILE A 69 16.01 -1.60 5.46
CA ILE A 69 15.29 -2.24 6.57
C ILE A 69 14.06 -1.41 6.92
N THR A 70 14.22 -0.11 7.17
CA THR A 70 13.09 0.79 7.50
C THR A 70 12.00 0.70 6.44
N THR A 71 12.38 0.80 5.17
CA THR A 71 11.44 0.73 4.04
C THR A 71 10.70 -0.60 4.00
N ILE A 72 11.42 -1.73 4.03
CA ILE A 72 10.83 -3.06 3.88
C ILE A 72 9.98 -3.43 5.10
N VAL A 73 10.41 -3.06 6.32
CA VAL A 73 9.62 -3.24 7.54
C VAL A 73 8.29 -2.51 7.42
N ILE A 74 8.30 -1.24 7.03
CA ILE A 74 7.08 -0.44 6.86
C ILE A 74 6.12 -1.12 5.88
N VAL A 75 6.58 -1.49 4.68
CA VAL A 75 5.73 -2.14 3.67
C VAL A 75 5.20 -3.49 4.18
N THR A 76 6.02 -4.26 4.87
CA THR A 76 5.62 -5.57 5.41
C THR A 76 4.58 -5.41 6.52
N VAL A 77 4.73 -4.44 7.42
CA VAL A 77 3.74 -4.16 8.47
C VAL A 77 2.44 -3.62 7.88
N LEU A 78 2.49 -2.78 6.83
CA LEU A 78 1.28 -2.38 6.09
C LEU A 78 0.57 -3.60 5.49
N SER A 79 1.32 -4.56 4.94
CA SER A 79 0.75 -5.81 4.44
C SER A 79 0.04 -6.61 5.54
N LEU A 80 0.65 -6.71 6.73
CA LEU A 80 0.04 -7.38 7.88
C LEU A 80 -1.21 -6.65 8.38
N GLY A 81 -1.18 -5.32 8.44
CA GLY A 81 -2.33 -4.50 8.80
C GLY A 81 -3.49 -4.68 7.81
N ALA A 82 -3.19 -4.72 6.50
CA ALA A 82 -4.17 -4.97 5.47
C ALA A 82 -4.76 -6.39 5.54
N TRP A 83 -3.94 -7.39 5.91
CA TRP A 83 -4.42 -8.75 6.13
C TRP A 83 -5.37 -8.83 7.33
N ASN A 84 -5.01 -8.17 8.44
CA ASN A 84 -5.88 -8.09 9.62
C ASN A 84 -7.22 -7.42 9.28
N LEU A 85 -7.22 -6.37 8.46
CA LEU A 85 -8.45 -5.74 7.99
C LEU A 85 -9.33 -6.72 7.19
N VAL A 86 -8.75 -7.50 6.28
CA VAL A 86 -9.49 -8.52 5.52
C VAL A 86 -10.11 -9.55 6.46
N MET A 87 -9.41 -9.97 7.51
CA MET A 87 -9.95 -10.93 8.47
C MET A 87 -11.11 -10.35 9.28
N ILE A 88 -11.00 -9.10 9.73
CA ILE A 88 -12.08 -8.40 10.43
C ILE A 88 -13.33 -8.29 9.53
N GLU A 89 -13.15 -7.91 8.27
CA GLU A 89 -14.25 -7.80 7.29
C GLU A 89 -14.81 -9.15 6.85
N LYS A 90 -14.05 -10.24 7.01
CA LYS A 90 -14.56 -11.60 6.77
C LYS A 90 -15.42 -12.09 7.93
N GLU A 91 -15.08 -11.70 9.15
CA GLU A 91 -15.87 -12.03 10.35
C GLU A 91 -17.19 -11.25 10.38
N PHE A 92 -17.17 -10.00 9.95
CA PHE A 92 -18.35 -9.12 9.85
C PHE A 92 -18.57 -8.66 8.40
N PRO A 93 -19.06 -9.55 7.51
CA PRO A 93 -19.14 -9.26 6.08
C PRO A 93 -20.15 -8.16 5.76
N VAL A 94 -19.68 -7.17 5.01
CA VAL A 94 -20.52 -6.15 4.38
C VAL A 94 -20.41 -6.27 2.87
N ASP A 95 -21.56 -6.36 2.20
CA ASP A 95 -21.62 -6.41 0.74
C ASP A 95 -21.50 -5.01 0.13
N ILE A 96 -20.65 -4.88 -0.87
CA ILE A 96 -20.47 -3.64 -1.65
C ILE A 96 -21.38 -3.61 -2.89
N ALA A 97 -21.73 -4.78 -3.41
CA ALA A 97 -22.71 -4.98 -4.46
C ALA A 97 -23.37 -6.35 -4.23
N PRO A 98 -24.52 -6.67 -4.88
CA PRO A 98 -25.11 -7.99 -4.79
C PRO A 98 -24.05 -9.08 -5.10
N PHE A 99 -23.86 -10.02 -4.18
CA PHE A 99 -22.87 -11.11 -4.26
C PHE A 99 -21.38 -10.73 -4.24
N LEU A 100 -21.06 -9.47 -3.92
CA LEU A 100 -19.68 -9.02 -3.80
C LEU A 100 -19.40 -8.49 -2.39
N PRO A 101 -18.78 -9.31 -1.51
CA PRO A 101 -18.42 -8.87 -0.18
C PRO A 101 -17.16 -7.99 -0.20
N ARG A 102 -17.11 -7.00 0.69
CA ARG A 102 -16.02 -6.02 0.76
C ARG A 102 -14.63 -6.65 0.93
N TRP A 103 -14.52 -7.71 1.71
CA TRP A 103 -13.24 -8.38 1.98
C TRP A 103 -12.57 -8.89 0.70
N VAL A 104 -13.35 -9.30 -0.32
CA VAL A 104 -12.80 -9.69 -1.63
C VAL A 104 -12.15 -8.49 -2.31
N ALA A 105 -12.78 -7.32 -2.24
CA ALA A 105 -12.20 -6.13 -2.82
C ALA A 105 -10.93 -5.67 -2.06
N LEU A 106 -10.89 -5.88 -0.74
CA LEU A 106 -9.75 -5.53 0.10
C LEU A 106 -8.53 -6.45 -0.09
N LEU A 107 -8.68 -7.68 -0.60
CA LEU A 107 -7.59 -8.64 -0.78
C LEU A 107 -6.40 -8.11 -1.61
N ILE A 108 -6.66 -7.17 -2.52
CA ILE A 108 -5.58 -6.60 -3.33
C ILE A 108 -4.57 -5.80 -2.50
N MET A 109 -4.97 -5.24 -1.35
CA MET A 109 -4.10 -4.47 -0.48
C MET A 109 -3.00 -5.32 0.19
N PRO A 110 -3.30 -6.40 0.94
CA PRO A 110 -2.26 -7.24 1.52
C PRO A 110 -1.43 -7.92 0.43
N VAL A 111 -2.05 -8.40 -0.66
CA VAL A 111 -1.32 -9.02 -1.76
C VAL A 111 -0.37 -8.02 -2.42
N GLY A 112 -0.83 -6.79 -2.64
CA GLY A 112 -0.02 -5.73 -3.24
C GLY A 112 1.15 -5.31 -2.37
N PHE A 113 0.93 -5.05 -1.08
CA PHE A 113 2.04 -4.71 -0.19
C PHE A 113 3.03 -5.88 -0.01
N ALA A 114 2.54 -7.12 0.12
CA ALA A 114 3.39 -8.30 0.20
C ALA A 114 4.29 -8.46 -1.04
N THR A 115 3.71 -8.34 -2.24
CA THR A 115 4.46 -8.44 -3.50
C THR A 115 5.46 -7.29 -3.68
N ILE A 116 5.10 -6.06 -3.29
CA ILE A 116 6.03 -4.92 -3.26
C ILE A 116 7.20 -5.19 -2.31
N SER A 117 6.93 -5.69 -1.09
CA SER A 117 7.97 -6.06 -0.12
C SER A 117 8.91 -7.13 -0.69
N LEU A 118 8.36 -8.17 -1.32
CA LEU A 118 9.15 -9.22 -1.98
C LEU A 118 10.03 -8.66 -3.11
N HIS A 119 9.49 -7.77 -3.96
CA HIS A 119 10.29 -7.10 -5.00
C HIS A 119 11.43 -6.29 -4.39
N MET A 120 11.18 -5.54 -3.31
CA MET A 120 12.22 -4.74 -2.62
C MET A 120 13.32 -5.63 -2.03
N ILE A 121 12.97 -6.76 -1.41
CA ILE A 121 13.94 -7.72 -0.87
C ILE A 121 14.76 -8.34 -2.00
N HIS A 122 14.10 -8.74 -3.09
CA HIS A 122 14.77 -9.29 -4.27
C HIS A 122 15.76 -8.29 -4.88
N ASN A 123 15.33 -7.03 -5.03
CA ASN A 123 16.12 -5.97 -5.65
C ASN A 123 17.17 -5.33 -4.71
N SER A 124 17.24 -5.74 -3.44
CA SER A 124 18.16 -5.16 -2.45
C SER A 124 19.61 -5.57 -2.66
N TYR A 125 19.85 -6.85 -2.95
CA TYR A 125 21.19 -7.44 -3.05
C TYR A 125 21.24 -8.52 -4.13
N SER A 126 22.38 -8.70 -4.79
CA SER A 126 22.58 -9.77 -5.78
C SER A 126 22.71 -11.16 -5.13
N LYS A 127 23.45 -11.25 -4.01
CA LYS A 127 23.76 -12.50 -3.32
C LYS A 127 22.63 -12.97 -2.41
N LEU A 128 22.25 -14.24 -2.52
CA LEU A 128 21.22 -14.86 -1.66
C LEU A 128 21.55 -14.76 -0.16
N LYS A 129 22.83 -14.87 0.21
CA LYS A 129 23.27 -14.73 1.61
C LYS A 129 22.87 -13.37 2.21
N ASN A 130 23.11 -12.28 1.49
CA ASN A 130 22.77 -10.92 1.95
C ASN A 130 21.26 -10.73 2.03
N ARG A 131 20.49 -11.35 1.12
CA ARG A 131 19.02 -11.34 1.18
C ARG A 131 18.49 -12.06 2.41
N ILE A 132 19.07 -13.21 2.78
CA ILE A 132 18.70 -13.95 3.99
C ILE A 132 19.03 -13.13 5.25
N VAL A 133 20.22 -12.51 5.30
CA VAL A 133 20.59 -11.62 6.42
C VAL A 133 19.60 -10.46 6.54
N LEU A 134 19.24 -9.82 5.42
CA LEU A 134 18.25 -8.74 5.40
C LEU A 134 16.89 -9.23 5.92
N LEU A 135 16.41 -10.38 5.45
CA LEU A 135 15.16 -11.01 5.91
C LEU A 135 15.16 -11.32 7.41
N LEU A 136 16.26 -11.85 7.93
CA LEU A 136 16.42 -12.11 9.37
C LEU A 136 16.33 -10.82 10.18
N ILE A 137 17.00 -9.76 9.73
CA ILE A 137 16.96 -8.46 10.41
C ILE A 137 15.54 -7.88 10.38
N ILE A 138 14.86 -7.89 9.23
CA ILE A 138 13.47 -7.43 9.10
C ILE A 138 12.56 -8.19 10.06
N THR A 139 12.67 -9.51 10.09
CA THR A 139 11.85 -10.38 10.95
C THR A 139 12.11 -10.08 12.42
N LEU A 140 13.39 -9.96 12.81
CA LEU A 140 13.78 -9.60 14.16
C LEU A 140 13.25 -8.22 14.57
N THR A 141 13.34 -7.22 13.68
CA THR A 141 12.77 -5.90 13.93
C THR A 141 11.26 -5.99 14.18
N ILE A 142 10.50 -6.69 13.34
CA ILE A 142 9.05 -6.83 13.52
C ILE A 142 8.72 -7.50 14.86
N ILE A 143 9.48 -8.53 15.27
CA ILE A 143 9.29 -9.21 16.56
C ILE A 143 9.57 -8.26 17.72
N LEU A 144 10.67 -7.50 17.68
CA LEU A 144 11.03 -6.55 18.73
C LEU A 144 9.91 -5.52 18.97
N PHE A 145 9.33 -4.98 17.89
CA PHE A 145 8.26 -3.98 17.97
C PHE A 145 6.93 -4.48 18.52
N GLN A 146 6.77 -5.78 18.77
CA GLN A 146 5.61 -6.34 19.48
C GLN A 146 5.73 -6.16 21.01
N TRP A 147 6.93 -5.89 21.52
CA TRP A 147 7.16 -5.78 22.96
C TRP A 147 6.73 -4.41 23.47
N GLU A 148 5.83 -4.38 24.45
CA GLU A 148 5.24 -3.15 25.00
C GLU A 148 6.30 -2.20 25.56
N PHE A 149 7.38 -2.74 26.12
CA PHE A 149 8.50 -1.97 26.67
C PHE A 149 9.07 -0.95 25.66
N LEU A 150 9.17 -1.31 24.38
CA LEU A 150 9.67 -0.37 23.36
C LEU A 150 8.73 0.81 23.17
N ARG A 151 7.42 0.61 23.35
CA ARG A 151 6.41 1.64 23.18
C ARG A 151 6.50 2.71 24.25
N ASP A 152 6.97 2.40 25.45
CA ASP A 152 7.05 3.37 26.56
C ASP A 152 8.28 4.30 26.45
N ILE A 153 9.25 3.97 25.60
CA ILE A 153 10.47 4.78 25.43
C ILE A 153 10.13 6.10 24.73
N ASN A 154 10.16 7.21 25.47
CA ASN A 154 9.78 8.54 24.96
C ASN A 154 10.66 9.05 23.81
N PHE A 155 11.94 8.66 23.75
CA PHE A 155 12.85 9.10 22.68
C PHE A 155 12.70 8.28 21.39
N LEU A 156 12.15 7.06 21.47
CA LEU A 156 12.11 6.12 20.34
C LEU A 156 11.36 6.67 19.12
N PRO A 157 10.18 7.33 19.25
CA PRO A 157 9.48 7.87 18.08
C PRO A 157 10.32 8.88 17.28
N TYR A 158 11.07 9.76 17.94
CA TYR A 158 11.93 10.74 17.26
C TYR A 158 13.05 10.06 16.46
N LEU A 159 13.64 9.00 17.01
CA LEU A 159 14.65 8.19 16.32
C LEU A 159 14.05 7.51 15.07
N LEU A 160 12.83 6.97 15.20
CA LEU A 160 12.14 6.31 14.08
C LEU A 160 11.69 7.29 12.99
N ILE A 161 11.23 8.49 13.37
CA ILE A 161 11.00 9.57 12.41
C ILE A 161 12.29 9.88 11.67
N GLY A 162 13.42 10.00 12.38
CA GLY A 162 14.74 10.19 11.77
C GLY A 162 15.09 9.08 10.77
N ALA A 163 14.85 7.81 11.12
CA ALA A 163 15.08 6.67 10.25
C ALA A 163 14.18 6.69 8.99
N ILE A 164 12.91 7.07 9.13
CA ILE A 164 11.97 7.23 8.01
C ILE A 164 12.44 8.35 7.08
N LEU A 165 12.74 9.53 7.62
CA LEU A 165 13.23 10.66 6.82
C LEU A 165 14.56 10.33 6.13
N PHE A 166 15.46 9.64 6.82
CA PHE A 166 16.71 9.17 6.25
C PHE A 166 16.48 8.19 5.10
N SER A 167 15.50 7.29 5.21
CA SER A 167 15.14 6.38 4.12
C SER A 167 14.64 7.13 2.89
N LEU A 168 13.81 8.17 3.06
CA LEU A 168 13.34 9.02 1.97
C LEU A 168 14.50 9.74 1.27
N PHE A 169 15.43 10.29 2.05
CA PHE A 169 16.62 10.94 1.54
C PHE A 169 17.47 9.98 0.69
N LYS A 170 17.58 8.72 1.11
CA LYS A 170 18.27 7.66 0.37
C LYS A 170 17.53 7.14 -0.87
N GLY A 171 16.34 7.64 -1.15
CA GLY A 171 15.55 7.24 -2.32
C GLY A 171 14.49 6.18 -2.04
N ALA A 172 14.04 6.04 -0.79
CA ALA A 172 12.83 5.29 -0.51
C ALA A 172 11.60 5.96 -1.18
N PRO A 173 10.60 5.18 -1.57
CA PRO A 173 9.36 5.71 -2.13
C PRO A 173 8.62 6.65 -1.16
N ILE A 174 7.90 7.64 -1.68
CA ILE A 174 7.21 8.67 -0.89
C ILE A 174 6.19 8.05 0.08
N PHE A 175 5.49 6.99 -0.34
CA PHE A 175 4.50 6.34 0.51
C PHE A 175 5.11 5.70 1.77
N ILE A 176 6.42 5.46 1.81
CA ILE A 176 7.15 5.02 3.01
C ILE A 176 7.18 6.13 4.06
N GLY A 177 7.29 7.38 3.63
CA GLY A 177 7.20 8.54 4.52
C GLY A 177 5.83 8.63 5.16
N LEU A 178 4.79 8.72 4.34
CA LEU A 178 3.42 8.90 4.81
C LEU A 178 2.91 7.67 5.58
N GLY A 179 3.05 6.48 4.99
CA GLY A 179 2.62 5.22 5.61
C GLY A 179 3.46 4.84 6.83
N GLY A 180 4.76 5.13 6.82
CA GLY A 180 5.65 4.90 7.96
C GLY A 180 5.35 5.79 9.15
N LEU A 181 5.08 7.09 8.92
CA LEU A 181 4.67 8.01 9.98
C LEU A 181 3.30 7.63 10.54
N ALA A 182 2.34 7.27 9.68
CA ALA A 182 1.04 6.76 10.13
C ALA A 182 1.20 5.51 11.00
N LEU A 183 2.01 4.54 10.55
CA LEU A 183 2.31 3.34 11.33
C LEU A 183 2.94 3.66 12.68
N LEU A 184 3.90 4.59 12.72
CA LEU A 184 4.57 4.97 13.95
C LEU A 184 3.60 5.58 14.97
N PHE A 185 2.79 6.53 14.54
CA PHE A 185 1.83 7.19 15.44
C PHE A 185 0.74 6.22 15.87
N PHE A 186 0.25 5.37 14.97
CA PHE A 186 -0.78 4.41 15.33
C PHE A 186 -0.26 3.36 16.32
N TRP A 187 0.97 2.89 16.07
CA TRP A 187 1.68 2.03 17.01
C TRP A 187 1.93 2.73 18.36
N ARG A 188 2.21 4.03 18.41
CA ARG A 188 2.37 4.73 19.70
C ARG A 188 1.03 4.86 20.44
N ASP A 189 -0.06 5.11 19.72
CA ASP A 189 -1.39 5.41 20.28
C ASP A 189 -2.26 4.19 20.56
N TRP A 190 -1.71 2.97 20.48
CA TRP A 190 -2.49 1.71 20.65
C TRP A 190 -3.62 1.53 19.64
N THR A 191 -3.57 2.24 18.52
CA THR A 191 -4.55 2.06 17.46
C THR A 191 -4.14 0.88 16.56
N PRO A 192 -5.09 0.02 16.16
CA PRO A 192 -4.79 -1.12 15.30
C PRO A 192 -4.19 -0.67 13.97
N ILE A 193 -3.11 -1.31 13.53
CA ILE A 193 -2.47 -1.04 12.22
C ILE A 193 -3.41 -1.29 11.02
N SER A 194 -4.48 -2.07 11.21
CA SER A 194 -5.54 -2.28 10.21
C SER A 194 -6.29 -0.99 9.89
N ALA A 195 -6.36 -0.04 10.83
CA ALA A 195 -7.03 1.26 10.63
C ALA A 195 -6.37 2.08 9.50
N ILE A 196 -5.05 1.97 9.31
CA ILE A 196 -4.36 2.62 8.18
C ILE A 196 -4.87 2.08 6.84
N SER A 197 -5.06 0.76 6.77
CA SER A 197 -5.60 0.12 5.56
C SER A 197 -7.07 0.48 5.35
N ALA A 198 -7.86 0.57 6.43
CA ALA A 198 -9.26 0.96 6.36
C ALA A 198 -9.43 2.39 5.85
N GLU A 199 -8.61 3.31 6.35
CA GLU A 199 -8.60 4.71 5.89
C GLU A 199 -8.11 4.84 4.45
N THR A 200 -7.06 4.10 4.08
CA THR A 200 -6.58 4.05 2.69
C THR A 200 -7.68 3.58 1.75
N TYR A 201 -8.38 2.50 2.11
CA TYR A 201 -9.52 1.99 1.35
C TYR A 201 -10.64 3.04 1.27
N ARG A 202 -11.02 3.67 2.39
CA ARG A 202 -12.06 4.70 2.45
C ARG A 202 -11.76 5.88 1.52
N ILE A 203 -10.50 6.31 1.46
CA ILE A 203 -10.06 7.40 0.57
C ILE A 203 -10.11 6.95 -0.89
N VAL A 204 -9.54 5.80 -1.23
CA VAL A 204 -9.47 5.33 -2.63
C VAL A 204 -10.85 5.06 -3.22
N VAL A 205 -11.75 4.51 -2.40
CA VAL A 205 -13.13 4.20 -2.79
C VAL A 205 -14.03 5.43 -2.61
N SER A 206 -13.49 6.60 -2.27
CA SER A 206 -14.26 7.84 -2.24
C SER A 206 -14.82 8.17 -3.63
N PRO A 207 -16.13 8.47 -3.76
CA PRO A 207 -16.74 8.84 -5.03
C PRO A 207 -16.01 9.96 -5.76
N THR A 208 -15.41 10.90 -5.01
CA THR A 208 -14.70 12.07 -5.56
C THR A 208 -13.42 11.75 -6.33
N LEU A 209 -12.73 10.65 -6.04
CA LEU A 209 -11.52 10.26 -6.78
C LEU A 209 -11.87 9.52 -8.06
N SER A 210 -12.93 8.71 -8.03
CA SER A 210 -13.39 7.96 -9.21
C SER A 210 -13.98 8.85 -10.30
N THR A 211 -14.44 10.07 -9.97
CA THR A 211 -15.04 10.99 -10.93
C THR A 211 -14.01 11.71 -11.80
N ILE A 212 -12.76 11.89 -11.35
CA ILE A 212 -11.73 12.62 -12.13
C ILE A 212 -11.39 11.89 -13.44
N PRO A 213 -11.02 10.58 -13.45
CA PRO A 213 -10.79 9.85 -14.69
C PRO A 213 -12.05 9.74 -15.56
N LEU A 214 -13.23 9.66 -14.93
CA LEU A 214 -14.50 9.58 -15.65
C LEU A 214 -14.83 10.89 -16.37
N PHE A 215 -14.54 12.03 -15.74
CA PHE A 215 -14.68 13.35 -16.35
C PHE A 215 -13.70 13.55 -17.50
N THR A 216 -12.43 13.15 -17.32
CA THR A 216 -11.43 13.19 -18.42
C THR A 216 -11.87 12.31 -19.60
N LEU A 217 -12.37 11.10 -19.34
CA LEU A 217 -12.85 10.20 -20.38
C LEU A 217 -14.10 10.72 -21.09
N ALA A 218 -15.06 11.29 -20.35
CA ALA A 218 -16.25 11.91 -20.93
C ALA A 218 -15.88 13.13 -21.79
N GLY A 219 -14.95 13.97 -21.33
CA GLY A 219 -14.44 15.10 -22.10
C GLY A 219 -13.73 14.68 -23.38
N TYR A 220 -12.93 13.59 -23.34
CA TYR A 220 -12.31 13.02 -24.54
C TYR A 220 -13.35 12.55 -25.56
N ILE A 221 -14.35 11.78 -25.12
CA ILE A 221 -15.40 11.26 -26.02
C ILE A 221 -16.23 12.39 -26.64
N LEU A 222 -16.48 13.48 -25.92
CA LEU A 222 -17.23 14.63 -26.45
C LEU A 222 -16.42 15.48 -27.43
N ALA A 223 -15.09 15.43 -27.33
CA ALA A 223 -14.18 16.16 -28.20
C ALA A 223 -13.91 15.43 -29.54
N GLU A 224 -14.30 14.17 -29.64
CA GLU A 224 -14.20 13.31 -30.84
C GLU A 224 -15.55 13.23 -31.57
#